data_AF-A0A6B3GVZ7-F1
#
_entry.id   AF-A0A6B3GVZ7-F1
#
_cell.length_a   1.000
_cell.length_b   1.000
_cell.length_c   1.000
_cell.angle_alpha   90.00
_cell.angle_beta   90.00
_cell.angle_gamma   90.00
#
_symmetry.space_group_name_H-M   'P 1'
#
loop_
_entity.id
_entity.type
_entity.pdbx_description
1 polymer ?
#
loop_
_entity_poly.entity_id
_entity_poly.type
_entity_poly.pdbx_seq_one_letter_code
_entity_poly.pdbx_strand_id
1 'polypeptide(L)'
;MEIFGVDIGGSGIKGAPVDLDRGDLARERHKVLTPHPATPKGVADGVAEVVGHFDWSGPVGITFPGVVTDGITRTAANVDKGWIDTDARTLLAERIGQPVTILNDADAAGVAEMTFGAGKGRTGTVILLTFGTGIGSAVFTDGKLVPNTELGHLELHGHDAEKHASTKAKEDE
;
A
#
# COMPACT_ATOMS: atom_id res chain seq x y z
N MET A 1 15.50 9.24 11.65
CA MET A 1 14.26 10.06 11.71
C MET A 1 13.07 9.12 11.74
N GLU A 2 12.09 9.34 12.62
CA GLU A 2 10.89 8.49 12.67
C GLU A 2 9.75 9.09 11.85
N ILE A 3 9.06 8.25 11.08
CA ILE A 3 7.81 8.57 10.35
C ILE A 3 6.81 7.45 10.63
N PHE A 4 5.51 7.75 10.62
CA PHE A 4 4.49 6.72 10.80
C PHE A 4 4.06 6.11 9.46
N GLY A 5 4.09 4.79 9.38
CA GLY A 5 3.59 4.02 8.24
C GLY A 5 2.29 3.32 8.56
N VAL A 6 1.33 3.34 7.64
CA VAL A 6 0.08 2.57 7.68
C VAL A 6 -0.03 1.72 6.42
N ASP A 7 -0.37 0.44 6.60
CA ASP A 7 -0.64 -0.52 5.55
C ASP A 7 -2.13 -0.91 5.55
N ILE A 8 -2.87 -0.51 4.51
CA ILE A 8 -4.30 -0.85 4.36
C ILE A 8 -4.41 -2.17 3.59
N GLY A 9 -4.55 -3.28 4.31
CA GLY A 9 -4.80 -4.59 3.73
C GLY A 9 -6.28 -4.98 3.68
N GLY A 10 -6.60 -6.03 2.92
CA GLY A 10 -7.98 -6.54 2.83
C GLY A 10 -8.53 -7.15 4.14
N SER A 11 -7.65 -7.66 5.02
CA SER A 11 -8.03 -8.32 6.29
C SER A 11 -7.53 -7.59 7.55
N GLY A 12 -6.91 -6.43 7.38
CA GLY A 12 -6.53 -5.57 8.49
C GLY A 12 -5.75 -4.34 8.04
N ILE A 13 -5.90 -3.30 8.84
CA ILE A 13 -5.16 -2.04 8.74
C ILE A 13 -4.08 -2.09 9.81
N LYS A 14 -2.82 -1.99 9.40
CA LYS A 14 -1.66 -2.09 10.30
C LYS A 14 -0.90 -0.77 10.30
N GLY A 15 -0.27 -0.40 11.39
CA GLY A 15 0.63 0.74 11.39
C GLY A 15 1.62 0.74 12.54
N ALA A 16 2.71 1.47 12.34
CA ALA A 16 3.74 1.66 13.36
C ALA A 16 4.64 2.86 13.00
N PRO A 17 5.33 3.46 13.98
CA PRO A 17 6.50 4.29 13.72
C PRO A 17 7.63 3.49 13.08
N VAL A 18 8.27 4.06 12.06
CA VAL A 18 9.37 3.48 11.27
C VAL A 18 10.61 4.36 11.42
N ASP A 19 11.74 3.74 11.75
CA ASP A 19 13.05 4.38 11.77
C ASP A 19 13.63 4.37 10.34
N LEU A 20 13.65 5.54 9.69
CA LEU A 20 14.14 5.66 8.31
C LEU A 20 15.66 5.57 8.17
N ASP A 21 16.42 5.70 9.26
CA ASP A 21 17.87 5.52 9.21
C ASP A 21 18.22 4.02 9.23
N ARG A 22 17.46 3.23 10.02
CA ARG A 22 17.60 1.78 10.10
C ARG A 22 16.86 1.04 8.98
N GLY A 23 15.77 1.59 8.47
CA GLY A 23 14.88 0.91 7.51
C GLY A 23 14.02 -0.17 8.17
N ASP A 24 13.62 0.03 9.43
CA ASP A 24 12.90 -0.97 10.24
C ASP A 24 11.90 -0.30 11.17
N LEU A 25 10.98 -1.07 11.73
CA LEU A 25 10.01 -0.56 12.69
C LEU A 25 10.74 -0.03 13.93
N ALA A 26 10.37 1.18 14.37
CA ALA A 26 10.86 1.75 15.61
C ALA A 26 10.10 1.18 16.82
N ARG A 27 8.86 0.69 16.61
CA ARG A 27 8.02 0.03 17.62
C ARG A 27 7.21 -1.11 17.00
N GLU A 28 6.70 -2.00 17.84
CA GLU A 28 5.81 -3.07 17.37
C GLU A 28 4.56 -2.48 16.68
N ARG A 29 4.13 -3.12 15.59
CA ARG A 29 2.96 -2.68 14.84
C ARG A 29 1.65 -2.90 15.61
N HIS A 30 0.73 -1.96 15.46
CA HIS A 30 -0.66 -2.12 15.87
C HIS A 30 -1.51 -2.55 14.67
N LYS A 31 -2.53 -3.38 14.89
CA LYS A 31 -3.44 -3.85 13.84
C LYS A 31 -4.88 -3.75 14.31
N VAL A 32 -5.73 -3.17 13.46
CA VAL A 32 -7.19 -3.25 13.57
C VAL A 32 -7.74 -4.07 12.39
N LEU A 33 -8.98 -4.55 12.52
CA LEU A 33 -9.64 -5.25 11.43
C LEU A 33 -10.09 -4.26 10.36
N THR A 34 -9.89 -4.62 9.09
CA THR A 34 -10.47 -3.85 7.99
C THR A 34 -11.99 -4.00 8.07
N PRO A 35 -12.76 -2.90 8.01
CA PRO A 35 -14.21 -2.98 8.09
C PRO A 35 -14.79 -3.68 6.86
N HIS A 36 -15.96 -4.30 7.05
CA HIS A 36 -16.73 -4.91 5.98
C HIS A 36 -18.14 -4.29 5.97
N PRO A 37 -18.51 -3.52 4.92
CA PRO A 37 -17.71 -3.17 3.74
C PRO A 37 -16.54 -2.20 4.04
N ALA A 38 -15.46 -2.29 3.24
CA ALA A 38 -14.26 -1.47 3.35
C ALA A 38 -14.44 -0.07 2.75
N THR A 39 -15.49 0.64 3.18
CA THR A 39 -15.85 1.97 2.68
C THR A 39 -14.79 3.03 3.03
N PRO A 40 -14.67 4.14 2.27
CA PRO A 40 -13.72 5.20 2.57
C PRO A 40 -13.79 5.70 4.01
N LYS A 41 -14.99 5.96 4.51
CA LYS A 41 -15.20 6.40 5.89
C LYS A 41 -14.77 5.34 6.91
N GLY A 42 -15.21 4.10 6.74
CA GLY A 42 -14.89 3.02 7.69
C GLY A 42 -13.39 2.74 7.76
N VAL A 43 -12.71 2.73 6.62
CA VAL A 43 -11.26 2.56 6.57
C VAL A 43 -10.54 3.76 7.19
N ALA A 44 -10.99 5.00 6.92
CA ALA A 44 -10.43 6.19 7.55
C ALA A 44 -10.57 6.15 9.09
N ASP A 45 -11.69 5.62 9.61
CA ASP A 45 -11.88 5.38 11.05
C ASP A 45 -10.85 4.38 11.60
N GLY A 46 -10.62 3.27 10.89
CA GLY A 46 -9.60 2.29 11.29
C GLY A 46 -8.17 2.84 11.22
N VAL A 47 -7.85 3.67 10.23
CA VAL A 47 -6.56 4.38 10.16
C VAL A 47 -6.41 5.33 11.35
N ALA A 48 -7.45 6.07 11.71
CA ALA A 48 -7.43 6.96 12.87
C ALA A 48 -7.22 6.20 14.19
N GLU A 49 -7.83 5.02 14.36
CA GLU A 49 -7.60 4.16 15.52
C GLU A 49 -6.13 3.72 15.60
N VAL A 50 -5.56 3.28 14.47
CA VAL A 50 -4.16 2.85 14.41
C VAL A 50 -3.19 3.99 14.70
N VAL A 51 -3.40 5.18 14.14
CA VAL A 51 -2.54 6.34 14.36
C VAL A 51 -2.69 6.85 15.80
N GLY A 52 -3.93 6.91 16.30
CA GLY A 52 -4.27 7.32 17.66
C GLY A 52 -3.71 6.38 18.74
N HIS A 53 -3.59 5.08 18.46
CA HIS A 53 -2.97 4.12 19.39
C HIS A 53 -1.56 4.52 19.83
N PHE A 54 -0.81 5.21 18.97
CA PHE A 54 0.55 5.65 19.26
C PHE A 54 0.65 7.12 19.70
N ASP A 55 -0.49 7.82 19.84
CA ASP A 55 -0.56 9.28 20.03
C ASP A 55 0.34 10.03 19.03
N TRP A 56 0.37 9.56 17.77
CA TRP A 56 1.32 10.06 16.79
C TRP A 56 0.99 11.48 16.32
N SER A 57 2.02 12.30 16.20
CA SER A 57 1.95 13.64 15.63
C SER A 57 3.10 13.83 14.64
N GLY A 58 2.77 14.25 13.42
CA GLY A 58 3.71 14.35 12.31
C GLY A 58 3.24 13.60 11.06
N PRO A 59 4.03 13.59 9.99
CA PRO A 59 3.64 12.99 8.71
C PRO A 59 3.33 11.50 8.81
N VAL A 60 2.37 11.05 8.01
CA VAL A 60 1.93 9.65 7.91
C VAL A 60 1.99 9.19 6.44
N GLY A 61 2.72 8.12 6.18
CA GLY A 61 2.70 7.40 4.91
C GLY A 61 1.67 6.28 4.95
N ILE A 62 0.81 6.18 3.93
CA ILE A 62 -0.29 5.21 3.88
C ILE A 62 -0.23 4.44 2.56
N THR A 63 -0.30 3.11 2.61
CA THR A 63 -0.49 2.27 1.42
C THR A 63 -1.96 2.06 1.14
N PHE A 64 -2.31 1.86 -0.14
CA PHE A 64 -3.66 1.54 -0.56
C PHE A 64 -3.64 0.43 -1.63
N PRO A 65 -4.54 -0.57 -1.55
CA PRO A 65 -4.59 -1.69 -2.48
C PRO A 65 -5.33 -1.30 -3.77
N GLY A 66 -4.69 -0.42 -4.54
CA GLY A 66 -5.17 0.09 -5.83
C GLY A 66 -4.31 1.23 -6.37
N VAL A 67 -4.65 1.71 -7.56
CA VAL A 67 -3.97 2.81 -8.24
C VAL A 67 -4.27 4.11 -7.52
N VAL A 68 -3.23 4.89 -7.24
CA VAL A 68 -3.30 6.20 -6.60
C VAL A 68 -2.55 7.21 -7.47
N THR A 69 -3.24 8.25 -7.92
CA THR A 69 -2.67 9.34 -8.73
C THR A 69 -3.00 10.66 -8.06
N ASP A 70 -1.98 11.46 -7.74
CA ASP A 70 -2.12 12.76 -7.05
C ASP A 70 -2.92 12.69 -5.73
N GLY A 71 -2.85 11.55 -5.03
CA GLY A 71 -3.61 11.33 -3.78
C GLY A 71 -5.05 10.85 -3.98
N ILE A 72 -5.50 10.72 -5.24
CA ILE A 72 -6.84 10.24 -5.60
C ILE A 72 -6.75 8.76 -6.00
N THR A 73 -7.62 7.95 -5.43
CA THR A 73 -7.73 6.51 -5.75
C THR A 73 -8.48 6.31 -7.06
N ARG A 74 -7.92 5.53 -7.99
CA ARG A 74 -8.47 5.31 -9.34
C ARG A 74 -9.04 3.92 -9.55
N THR A 75 -8.51 2.93 -8.83
CA THR A 75 -9.02 1.56 -8.87
C THR A 75 -9.38 1.08 -7.47
N ALA A 76 -10.30 0.12 -7.42
CA ALA A 76 -10.85 -0.45 -6.21
C ALA A 76 -11.19 -1.93 -6.48
N ALA A 77 -10.17 -2.74 -6.79
CA ALA A 77 -10.39 -4.14 -7.16
C ALA A 77 -10.88 -4.96 -5.96
N ASN A 78 -10.19 -4.82 -4.83
CA ASN A 78 -10.41 -5.61 -3.61
C ASN A 78 -10.96 -4.80 -2.42
N VAL A 79 -11.44 -3.58 -2.68
CA VAL A 79 -12.06 -2.68 -1.69
C VAL A 79 -13.38 -2.12 -2.23
N ASP A 80 -14.11 -1.38 -1.38
CA ASP A 80 -15.40 -0.79 -1.75
C ASP A 80 -15.27 0.15 -2.97
N LYS A 81 -16.22 0.09 -3.90
CA LYS A 81 -16.20 0.91 -5.13
C LYS A 81 -16.32 2.40 -4.86
N GLY A 82 -16.80 2.80 -3.69
CA GLY A 82 -16.80 4.19 -3.24
C GLY A 82 -15.41 4.83 -3.19
N TRP A 83 -14.33 4.05 -3.23
CA TRP A 83 -12.98 4.58 -3.36
C TRP A 83 -12.66 5.14 -4.76
N ILE A 84 -13.36 4.75 -5.82
CA ILE A 84 -13.06 5.28 -7.15
C ILE A 84 -13.32 6.79 -7.16
N ASP A 85 -12.31 7.56 -7.56
CA ASP A 85 -12.29 9.03 -7.59
C ASP A 85 -12.41 9.72 -6.23
N THR A 86 -12.18 8.99 -5.13
CA THR A 86 -12.05 9.59 -3.80
C THR A 86 -10.69 10.26 -3.64
N ASP A 87 -10.67 11.51 -3.18
CA ASP A 87 -9.46 12.16 -2.68
C ASP A 87 -9.08 11.55 -1.32
N ALA A 88 -8.40 10.41 -1.41
CA ALA A 88 -8.00 9.60 -0.27
C ALA A 88 -7.02 10.34 0.63
N ARG A 89 -6.10 11.12 0.04
CA ARG A 89 -5.14 11.92 0.80
C ARG A 89 -5.86 12.90 1.73
N THR A 90 -6.77 13.70 1.18
CA THR A 90 -7.50 14.71 1.95
C THR A 90 -8.40 14.04 2.99
N LEU A 91 -9.18 13.03 2.59
CA LEU A 91 -10.06 12.28 3.50
C LEU A 91 -9.30 11.74 4.72
N LEU A 92 -8.16 11.09 4.48
CA LEU A 92 -7.37 10.48 5.55
C LEU A 92 -6.67 11.54 6.41
N ALA A 93 -6.12 12.59 5.78
CA ALA A 93 -5.45 13.68 6.49
C ALA A 93 -6.41 14.42 7.43
N GLU A 94 -7.62 14.75 6.96
CA GLU A 94 -8.66 15.37 7.78
C GLU A 94 -9.10 14.45 8.91
N ARG A 95 -9.21 13.15 8.64
CA ARG A 95 -9.68 12.19 9.65
C ARG A 95 -8.70 12.01 10.80
N ILE A 96 -7.39 11.99 10.52
CA ILE A 96 -6.35 11.78 11.54
C ILE A 96 -5.73 13.09 12.07
N GLY A 97 -6.00 14.23 11.40
CA GLY A 97 -5.44 15.53 11.75
C GLY A 97 -3.93 15.65 11.49
N GLN A 98 -3.39 14.85 10.56
CA GLN A 98 -1.95 14.81 10.24
C GLN A 98 -1.70 14.91 8.73
N PRO A 99 -0.52 15.37 8.28
CA PRO A 99 -0.16 15.34 6.88
C PRO A 99 -0.06 13.89 6.36
N VAL A 100 -0.73 13.60 5.25
CA VAL A 100 -0.75 12.25 4.64
C VAL A 100 -0.05 12.25 3.29
N THR A 101 0.79 11.24 3.07
CA THR A 101 1.19 10.78 1.74
C THR A 101 0.62 9.39 1.51
N ILE A 102 -0.04 9.17 0.37
CA ILE A 102 -0.65 7.90 0.03
C ILE A 102 -0.07 7.36 -1.27
N LEU A 103 0.16 6.05 -1.32
CA LEU A 103 0.74 5.34 -2.46
C LEU A 103 0.04 3.98 -2.63
N ASN A 104 0.14 3.41 -3.84
CA ASN A 104 -0.16 2.00 -4.03
C ASN A 104 0.72 1.11 -3.11
N ASP A 105 0.19 -0.02 -2.67
CA ASP A 105 0.87 -0.96 -1.77
C ASP A 105 2.09 -1.64 -2.39
N ALA A 106 2.01 -2.10 -3.64
CA ALA A 106 3.15 -2.68 -4.35
C ALA A 106 4.23 -1.62 -4.63
N ASP A 107 3.83 -0.41 -5.04
CA ASP A 107 4.76 0.72 -5.20
C ASP A 107 5.50 1.03 -3.90
N ALA A 108 4.79 1.04 -2.75
CA ALA A 108 5.40 1.27 -1.43
C ALA A 108 6.38 0.16 -1.05
N ALA A 109 6.02 -1.11 -1.30
CA ALA A 109 6.94 -2.25 -1.12
C ALA A 109 8.18 -2.12 -2.02
N GLY A 110 7.97 -1.68 -3.28
CA GLY A 110 9.02 -1.32 -4.22
C GLY A 110 9.99 -0.28 -3.65
N VAL A 111 9.47 0.82 -3.13
CA VAL A 111 10.27 1.91 -2.55
C VAL A 111 11.07 1.40 -1.35
N ALA A 112 10.47 0.57 -0.50
CA ALA A 112 11.17 -0.04 0.63
C ALA A 112 12.33 -0.94 0.17
N GLU A 113 12.11 -1.81 -0.82
CA GLU A 113 13.15 -2.70 -1.35
C GLU A 113 14.27 -1.96 -2.08
N MET A 114 13.94 -0.90 -2.82
CA MET A 114 14.94 -0.07 -3.50
C MET A 114 15.77 0.78 -2.53
N THR A 115 15.23 1.11 -1.36
CA THR A 115 15.91 1.96 -0.37
C THR A 115 16.72 1.13 0.63
N PHE A 116 16.11 0.06 1.16
CA PHE A 116 16.64 -0.71 2.29
C PHE A 116 16.90 -2.18 1.97
N GLY A 117 16.25 -2.72 0.95
CA GLY A 117 16.25 -4.15 0.62
C GLY A 117 17.11 -4.55 -0.57
N ALA A 118 16.65 -5.56 -1.31
CA ALA A 118 17.39 -6.22 -2.38
C ALA A 118 17.64 -5.33 -3.62
N GLY A 119 16.84 -4.27 -3.77
CA GLY A 119 16.95 -3.28 -4.83
C GLY A 119 18.00 -2.20 -4.57
N LYS A 120 18.56 -2.12 -3.35
CA LYS A 120 19.48 -1.05 -2.96
C LYS A 120 20.72 -0.99 -3.85
N GLY A 121 20.94 0.17 -4.46
CA GLY A 121 22.07 0.44 -5.35
C GLY A 121 21.96 -0.22 -6.73
N ARG A 122 20.84 -0.87 -7.06
CA ARG A 122 20.59 -1.41 -8.40
C ARG A 122 20.28 -0.26 -9.38
N THR A 123 20.89 -0.32 -10.55
CA THR A 123 20.66 0.60 -11.68
C THR A 123 19.92 -0.12 -12.81
N GLY A 124 19.40 0.61 -13.80
CA GLY A 124 18.59 0.03 -14.87
C GLY A 124 17.19 -0.34 -14.41
N THR A 125 16.59 -1.35 -15.05
CA THR A 125 15.22 -1.77 -14.76
C THR A 125 15.18 -2.76 -13.61
N VAL A 126 14.41 -2.44 -12.56
CA VAL A 126 14.09 -3.36 -11.47
C VAL A 126 12.58 -3.54 -11.44
N ILE A 127 12.12 -4.78 -11.33
CA ILE A 127 10.71 -5.12 -11.18
C ILE A 127 10.55 -5.84 -9.85
N LEU A 128 9.76 -5.26 -8.95
CA LEU A 128 9.27 -5.92 -7.76
C LEU A 128 7.89 -6.49 -8.04
N LEU A 129 7.67 -7.76 -7.67
CA LEU A 129 6.38 -8.42 -7.74
C LEU A 129 5.99 -8.92 -6.34
N THR A 130 4.75 -8.65 -5.94
CA THR A 130 4.17 -9.20 -4.71
C THR A 130 3.17 -10.29 -5.06
N PHE A 131 3.19 -11.40 -4.33
CA PHE A 131 2.31 -12.55 -4.56
C PHE A 131 1.43 -12.79 -3.32
N GLY A 132 0.15 -12.48 -3.41
CA GLY A 132 -0.82 -12.62 -2.32
C GLY A 132 -2.18 -13.06 -2.84
N THR A 133 -3.24 -12.37 -2.42
CA THR A 133 -4.59 -12.53 -2.99
C THR A 133 -4.60 -12.27 -4.50
N GLY A 134 -3.78 -11.32 -4.95
CA GLY A 134 -3.50 -11.03 -6.36
C GLY A 134 -1.99 -10.90 -6.61
N ILE A 135 -1.62 -10.26 -7.72
CA ILE A 135 -0.22 -9.95 -8.06
C ILE A 135 -0.05 -8.44 -8.12
N GLY A 136 0.71 -7.87 -7.17
CA GLY A 136 1.10 -6.47 -7.21
C GLY A 136 2.44 -6.29 -7.93
N SER A 137 2.68 -5.11 -8.49
CA SER A 137 3.95 -4.81 -9.15
C SER A 137 4.42 -3.37 -8.95
N ALA A 138 5.74 -3.20 -8.85
CA ALA A 138 6.38 -1.90 -8.90
C ALA A 138 7.59 -1.96 -9.84
N VAL A 139 7.62 -1.05 -10.81
CA VAL A 139 8.72 -0.96 -11.78
C VAL A 139 9.58 0.26 -11.47
N PHE A 140 10.89 0.08 -11.49
CA PHE A 140 11.86 1.15 -11.34
C PHE A 140 12.74 1.23 -12.57
N THR A 141 13.05 2.45 -13.01
CA THR A 141 14.10 2.72 -14.00
C THR A 141 15.13 3.66 -13.39
N ASP A 142 16.38 3.20 -13.31
CA ASP A 142 17.49 3.93 -12.71
C ASP A 142 17.17 4.45 -11.29
N GLY A 143 16.57 3.57 -10.48
CA GLY A 143 16.18 3.86 -9.10
C GLY A 143 14.93 4.72 -8.95
N LYS A 144 14.29 5.13 -10.05
CA LYS A 144 13.06 5.95 -10.02
C LYS A 144 11.84 5.08 -10.24
N LEU A 145 10.86 5.22 -9.37
CA LEU A 145 9.58 4.54 -9.49
C LEU A 145 8.86 5.00 -10.77
N VAL A 146 8.42 4.03 -11.57
CA VAL A 146 7.38 4.18 -12.58
C VAL A 146 6.08 3.78 -11.88
N PRO A 147 5.27 4.74 -11.42
CA PRO A 147 4.19 4.46 -10.47
C PRO A 147 3.04 3.71 -11.13
N ASN A 148 2.26 3.02 -10.29
CA ASN A 148 0.99 2.41 -10.64
C ASN A 148 1.07 1.36 -11.74
N THR A 149 2.15 0.58 -11.77
CA THR A 149 2.22 -0.60 -12.64
C THR A 149 1.34 -1.71 -12.11
N GLU A 150 0.45 -2.23 -12.95
CA GLU A 150 -0.49 -3.31 -12.63
C GLU A 150 -0.18 -4.54 -13.49
N LEU A 151 1.06 -5.03 -13.43
CA LEU A 151 1.53 -6.15 -14.26
C LEU A 151 0.81 -7.47 -13.92
N GLY A 152 0.21 -7.56 -12.74
CA GLY A 152 -0.66 -8.67 -12.35
C GLY A 152 -1.89 -8.81 -13.25
N HIS A 153 -2.35 -7.71 -13.85
CA HIS A 153 -3.51 -7.65 -14.75
C HIS A 153 -3.16 -7.83 -16.23
N LEU A 154 -1.92 -8.18 -16.55
CA LEU A 154 -1.56 -8.58 -17.91
C LEU A 154 -2.25 -9.89 -18.29
N GLU A 155 -2.49 -10.07 -19.59
CA GLU A 155 -3.06 -11.31 -20.11
C GLU A 155 -2.04 -12.44 -20.08
N LEU A 156 -2.42 -13.57 -19.47
CA LEU A 156 -1.71 -14.83 -19.49
C LEU A 156 -2.72 -15.95 -19.84
N HIS A 157 -2.47 -16.65 -20.95
CA HIS A 157 -3.37 -17.72 -21.44
C HIS A 157 -4.84 -17.29 -21.60
N GLY A 158 -5.08 -16.07 -22.10
CA GLY A 158 -6.42 -15.55 -22.35
C GLY A 158 -7.17 -15.07 -21.10
N HIS A 159 -6.51 -15.02 -19.94
CA HIS A 159 -7.08 -14.55 -18.69
C HIS A 159 -6.13 -13.59 -17.99
N ASP A 160 -6.63 -12.91 -16.97
CA ASP A 160 -5.83 -12.09 -16.07
C ASP A 160 -4.75 -12.95 -15.36
N ALA A 161 -3.49 -12.52 -15.39
CA ALA A 161 -2.36 -13.32 -14.91
C ALA A 161 -2.47 -13.67 -13.42
N GLU A 162 -3.06 -12.81 -12.59
CA GLU A 162 -3.22 -13.11 -11.16
C GLU A 162 -4.13 -14.32 -10.89
N LYS A 163 -5.03 -14.66 -11.81
CA LYS A 163 -5.91 -15.85 -11.70
C LYS A 163 -5.16 -17.17 -11.87
N HIS A 164 -3.94 -17.11 -12.41
CA HIS A 164 -3.11 -18.28 -12.66
C HIS A 164 -1.85 -18.33 -11.78
N ALA A 165 -1.32 -17.17 -11.38
CA ALA A 165 0.00 -17.08 -10.76
C ALA A 165 0.03 -16.41 -9.39
N SER A 166 -1.14 -16.05 -8.81
CA SER A 166 -1.20 -15.57 -7.42
C SER A 166 -1.03 -16.70 -6.41
N THR A 167 -0.72 -16.35 -5.16
CA THR A 167 -0.70 -17.33 -4.06
C THR A 167 -2.08 -17.98 -3.88
N LYS A 168 -3.16 -17.20 -4.04
CA LYS A 168 -4.52 -17.71 -4.00
C LYS A 168 -4.81 -18.71 -5.12
N ALA A 169 -4.36 -18.44 -6.35
CA ALA A 169 -4.57 -19.37 -7.48
C ALA A 169 -3.96 -20.76 -7.21
N LYS A 170 -2.81 -20.82 -6.51
CA LYS A 170 -2.20 -22.07 -6.08
C LYS A 170 -3.00 -22.81 -4.99
N GLU A 171 -3.70 -22.08 -4.12
CA GLU A 171 -4.51 -22.67 -3.05
C GLU A 171 -5.87 -23.20 -3.55
N ASP A 172 -6.35 -22.67 -4.67
CA ASP A 172 -7.63 -23.04 -5.31
C ASP A 172 -7.51 -24.27 -6.26
N GLU A 173 -6.29 -24.77 -6.54
CA GLU A 173 -6.01 -26.02 -7.30
C GLU A 173 -6.12 -27.30 -6.44
#